data_AF-A0A958KFJ0-F1
#
_entry.id   AF-A0A958KFJ0-F1
#
_cell.length_a   1.000
_cell.length_b   1.000
_cell.length_c   1.000
_cell.angle_alpha   90.00
_cell.angle_beta   90.00
_cell.angle_gamma   90.00
#
_symmetry.space_group_name_H-M   'P 1'
#
loop_
_entity.id
_entity.type
_entity.pdbx_description
1 polymer ?
#
loop_
_entity_poly.entity_id
_entity_poly.type
_entity_poly.pdbx_seq_one_letter_code
_entity_poly.pdbx_strand_id
1 'polypeptide(L)'
;MKRRQNNRHISGMQQNQILDYFVDCHRLRDRANRLRRQVDLFREMAMNSSISSGQIGSDLRLFSELARQINSNSEQMDETLAELLMQTTLATNKLLRAFSKTLMLEKFDLALSYMDQNPNKDLVREARGNVSNNILQTMVSAEYTEIRAIQHVHHRLVHLSKRMWVTVVNLRMAGRNLRPDEETQFLPIIEAIHKGLETFDAELADLISATNLVKVALHGQEFSGQQEALHAA
;
A
#
# COMPACT_ATOMS: atom_id res chain seq x y z
N MET A 1 46.35 -1.35 -3.71
CA MET A 1 46.04 -0.02 -4.29
C MET A 1 44.93 -0.09 -5.37
N LYS A 2 43.74 -0.67 -5.10
CA LYS A 2 42.61 -0.69 -6.07
C LYS A 2 41.23 -0.67 -5.37
N ARG A 3 40.94 0.36 -4.54
CA ARG A 3 39.61 0.55 -3.92
C ARG A 3 39.05 1.98 -4.02
N ARG A 4 39.63 2.84 -4.87
CA ARG A 4 39.31 4.29 -4.88
C ARG A 4 38.43 4.80 -6.02
N GLN A 5 37.89 3.94 -6.89
CA GLN A 5 37.07 4.40 -8.03
C GLN A 5 35.56 4.19 -7.92
N ASN A 6 35.04 3.43 -6.94
CA ASN A 6 33.58 3.15 -6.90
C ASN A 6 32.73 4.16 -6.11
N ASN A 7 33.30 5.07 -5.31
CA ASN A 7 32.47 5.94 -4.44
C ASN A 7 31.81 7.15 -5.12
N ARG A 8 32.21 7.52 -6.34
CA ARG A 8 31.63 8.69 -7.04
C ARG A 8 30.38 8.37 -7.88
N HIS A 9 30.11 7.11 -8.19
CA HIS A 9 28.93 6.70 -8.96
C HIS A 9 27.73 6.27 -8.11
N ILE A 10 27.90 6.23 -6.79
CA ILE A 10 26.87 5.77 -5.86
C ILE A 10 25.88 6.90 -5.49
N SER A 11 26.31 8.17 -5.46
CA SER A 11 25.51 9.29 -4.94
C SER A 11 24.29 9.66 -5.81
N GLY A 12 24.48 9.95 -7.10
CA GLY A 12 23.40 10.43 -7.97
C GLY A 12 22.41 9.34 -8.37
N MET A 13 22.89 8.09 -8.51
CA MET A 13 22.06 6.96 -8.88
C MET A 13 21.16 6.52 -7.72
N GLN A 14 21.65 6.54 -6.47
CA GLN A 14 20.85 6.23 -5.28
C GLN A 14 19.80 7.29 -4.96
N GLN A 15 20.08 8.57 -5.20
CA GLN A 15 19.13 9.65 -4.89
C GLN A 15 17.87 9.61 -5.77
N ASN A 16 18.04 9.45 -7.09
CA ASN A 16 16.90 9.34 -8.00
C ASN A 16 16.08 8.08 -7.70
N GLN A 17 16.73 6.98 -7.37
CA GLN A 17 16.06 5.73 -6.99
C GLN A 17 15.24 5.86 -5.70
N ILE A 18 15.78 6.49 -4.65
CA ILE A 18 15.03 6.72 -3.40
C ILE A 18 13.85 7.66 -3.66
N LEU A 19 14.02 8.66 -4.52
CA LEU A 19 12.93 9.55 -4.92
C LEU A 19 11.83 8.78 -5.66
N ASP A 20 12.20 7.91 -6.61
CA ASP A 20 11.26 7.06 -7.33
C ASP A 20 10.48 6.16 -6.35
N TYR A 21 11.14 5.55 -5.36
CA TYR A 21 10.46 4.75 -4.33
C TYR A 21 9.51 5.56 -3.46
N PHE A 22 9.91 6.78 -3.11
CA PHE A 22 9.03 7.69 -2.37
C PHE A 22 7.76 8.00 -3.18
N VAL A 23 7.93 8.33 -4.46
CA VAL A 23 6.82 8.59 -5.38
C VAL A 23 5.91 7.37 -5.52
N ASP A 24 6.49 6.18 -5.68
CA ASP A 24 5.71 4.96 -5.81
C ASP A 24 4.96 4.58 -4.53
N CYS A 25 5.56 4.75 -3.35
CA CYS A 25 4.84 4.57 -2.08
C CYS A 25 3.71 5.58 -1.89
N HIS A 26 3.90 6.83 -2.33
CA HIS A 26 2.82 7.81 -2.35
C HIS A 26 1.69 7.36 -3.29
N ARG A 27 2.03 6.85 -4.47
CA ARG A 27 1.03 6.30 -5.40
C ARG A 27 0.27 5.15 -4.78
N LEU A 28 0.92 4.23 -4.04
CA LEU A 28 0.24 3.13 -3.33
C LEU A 28 -0.83 3.66 -2.37
N ARG A 29 -0.52 4.73 -1.63
CA ARG A 29 -1.49 5.40 -0.75
C ARG A 29 -2.69 5.93 -1.53
N ASP A 30 -2.46 6.55 -2.69
CA ASP A 30 -3.54 7.04 -3.54
C ASP A 30 -4.42 5.91 -4.07
N ARG A 31 -3.84 4.74 -4.40
CA ARG A 31 -4.60 3.53 -4.78
C ARG A 31 -5.43 3.00 -3.62
N ALA A 32 -4.86 2.92 -2.42
CA ALA A 32 -5.57 2.52 -1.21
C ALA A 32 -6.79 3.44 -0.92
N ASN A 33 -6.64 4.75 -1.15
CA ASN A 33 -7.74 5.71 -1.03
C ASN A 33 -8.84 5.53 -2.09
N ARG A 34 -8.55 4.94 -3.25
CA ARG A 34 -9.59 4.59 -4.23
C ARG A 34 -10.39 3.37 -3.78
N LEU A 35 -9.71 2.33 -3.30
CA LEU A 35 -10.35 1.17 -2.69
C LEU A 35 -11.27 1.55 -1.52
N ARG A 36 -10.84 2.50 -0.69
CA ARG A 36 -11.66 2.99 0.42
C ARG A 36 -12.95 3.65 -0.04
N ARG A 37 -12.89 4.44 -1.12
CA ARG A 37 -14.10 5.02 -1.74
C ARG A 37 -15.06 3.94 -2.24
N GLN A 38 -14.56 2.83 -2.78
CA GLN A 38 -15.42 1.70 -3.17
C GLN A 38 -16.10 1.05 -1.95
N VAL A 39 -15.38 0.92 -0.82
CA VAL A 39 -15.96 0.42 0.43
C VAL A 39 -17.03 1.34 0.99
N ASP A 40 -16.84 2.65 0.89
CA ASP A 40 -17.87 3.63 1.29
C ASP A 40 -19.12 3.51 0.41
N LEU A 41 -18.96 3.29 -0.90
CA LEU A 41 -20.09 3.01 -1.79
C LEU A 41 -20.83 1.71 -1.40
N PHE A 42 -20.13 0.65 -0.99
CA PHE A 42 -20.78 -0.56 -0.48
C PHE A 42 -21.60 -0.31 0.79
N ARG A 43 -21.07 0.51 1.72
CA ARG A 43 -21.81 0.92 2.93
C ARG A 43 -23.05 1.74 2.58
N GLU A 44 -22.95 2.67 1.64
CA GLU A 44 -24.08 3.46 1.18
C GLU A 44 -25.16 2.56 0.55
N MET A 45 -24.77 1.60 -0.29
CA MET A 45 -25.69 0.61 -0.87
C MET A 45 -26.35 -0.26 0.21
N ALA A 46 -25.60 -0.69 1.23
CA ALA A 46 -26.15 -1.44 2.36
C ALA A 46 -27.17 -0.60 3.16
N MET A 47 -26.87 0.67 3.41
CA MET A 47 -27.77 1.59 4.10
C MET A 47 -29.05 1.84 3.31
N ASN A 48 -28.93 2.13 2.01
CA ASN A 48 -30.07 2.31 1.12
C ASN A 48 -30.95 1.05 1.07
N SER A 49 -30.34 -0.13 1.05
CA SER A 49 -31.06 -1.41 1.12
C SER A 49 -31.83 -1.58 2.43
N SER A 50 -31.25 -1.13 3.55
CA SER A 50 -31.92 -1.15 4.86
C SER A 50 -33.08 -0.16 4.94
N ILE A 51 -33.01 0.97 4.23
CA ILE A 51 -34.13 1.94 4.18
C ILE A 51 -35.26 1.39 3.31
N SER A 52 -34.93 0.83 2.14
CA SER A 52 -35.90 0.20 1.25
C SER A 52 -36.64 -0.95 1.94
N SER A 53 -35.96 -1.75 2.76
CA SER A 53 -36.61 -2.83 3.52
C SER A 53 -37.71 -2.32 4.46
N GLY A 54 -37.53 -1.13 5.04
CA GLY A 54 -38.53 -0.49 5.91
C GLY A 54 -39.73 0.10 5.16
N GLN A 55 -39.57 0.46 3.88
CA GLN A 55 -40.62 1.10 3.07
C GLN A 55 -41.56 0.10 2.39
N ILE A 56 -41.08 -1.12 2.09
CA ILE A 56 -41.85 -2.13 1.32
C ILE A 56 -42.90 -2.84 2.20
N GLY A 57 -42.94 -2.59 3.52
CA GLY A 57 -44.08 -2.95 4.37
C GLY A 57 -44.29 -4.45 4.63
N SER A 58 -43.45 -5.34 4.11
CA SER A 58 -43.48 -6.78 4.43
C SER A 58 -42.07 -7.35 4.53
N ASP A 59 -41.77 -8.00 5.66
CA ASP A 59 -40.93 -9.20 5.89
C ASP A 59 -39.82 -9.60 4.88
N LEU A 60 -39.19 -8.66 4.18
CA LEU A 60 -38.09 -8.97 3.28
C LEU A 60 -36.80 -9.04 4.08
N ARG A 61 -36.72 -10.12 4.86
CA ARG A 61 -35.52 -10.61 5.54
C ARG A 61 -34.30 -10.57 4.62
N LEU A 62 -34.48 -10.72 3.31
CA LEU A 62 -33.43 -10.64 2.30
C LEU A 62 -32.79 -9.25 2.15
N PHE A 63 -33.55 -8.15 2.17
CA PHE A 63 -32.96 -6.80 2.10
C PHE A 63 -32.22 -6.45 3.38
N SER A 64 -32.81 -6.79 4.54
CA SER A 64 -32.15 -6.58 5.83
C SER A 64 -30.90 -7.46 5.97
N GLU A 65 -30.93 -8.70 5.46
CA GLU A 65 -29.78 -9.59 5.46
C GLU A 65 -28.70 -9.12 4.48
N LEU A 66 -29.08 -8.61 3.30
CA LEU A 66 -28.17 -7.93 2.38
C LEU A 66 -27.48 -6.77 3.07
N ALA A 67 -28.26 -5.84 3.64
CA ALA A 67 -27.72 -4.68 4.35
C ALA A 67 -26.74 -5.11 5.46
N ARG A 68 -27.13 -6.10 6.27
CA ARG A 68 -26.31 -6.62 7.38
C ARG A 68 -25.01 -7.25 6.91
N GLN A 69 -25.07 -8.17 5.94
CA GLN A 69 -23.87 -8.87 5.46
C GLN A 69 -22.92 -7.94 4.70
N ILE A 70 -23.45 -7.09 3.83
CA ILE A 70 -22.64 -6.12 3.06
C ILE A 70 -22.02 -5.10 4.00
N ASN A 71 -22.76 -4.57 4.99
CA ASN A 71 -22.21 -3.62 5.95
C ASN A 71 -21.10 -4.27 6.79
N SER A 72 -21.32 -5.47 7.34
CA SER A 72 -20.32 -6.17 8.15
C SER A 72 -19.04 -6.50 7.38
N ASN A 73 -19.14 -6.92 6.11
CA ASN A 73 -17.96 -7.13 5.27
C ASN A 73 -17.26 -5.79 4.93
N SER A 74 -18.03 -4.73 4.67
CA SER A 74 -17.49 -3.40 4.36
C SER A 74 -16.76 -2.79 5.56
N GLU A 75 -17.24 -2.99 6.78
CA GLU A 75 -16.55 -2.61 8.01
C GLU A 75 -15.19 -3.29 8.13
N GLN A 76 -15.13 -4.61 7.94
CA GLN A 76 -13.85 -5.36 7.96
C GLN A 76 -12.89 -4.89 6.85
N MET A 77 -13.43 -4.53 5.68
CA MET A 77 -12.64 -3.98 4.58
C MET A 77 -12.07 -2.60 4.93
N ASP A 78 -12.87 -1.71 5.51
CA ASP A 78 -12.45 -0.36 5.92
C ASP A 78 -11.37 -0.42 7.02
N GLU A 79 -11.53 -1.30 8.02
CA GLU A 79 -10.50 -1.54 9.04
C GLU A 79 -9.18 -2.02 8.41
N THR A 80 -9.28 -2.97 7.47
CA THR A 80 -8.12 -3.51 6.76
C THR A 80 -7.47 -2.44 5.85
N LEU A 81 -8.25 -1.56 5.23
CA LEU A 81 -7.76 -0.43 4.44
C LEU A 81 -7.15 0.67 5.30
N ALA A 82 -7.67 0.92 6.50
CA ALA A 82 -7.07 1.85 7.45
C ALA A 82 -5.65 1.37 7.85
N GLU A 83 -5.48 0.08 8.08
CA GLU A 83 -4.16 -0.54 8.31
C GLU A 83 -3.25 -0.37 7.09
N LEU A 84 -3.75 -0.62 5.87
CA LEU A 84 -3.00 -0.40 4.63
C LEU A 84 -2.50 1.06 4.50
N LEU A 85 -3.38 2.03 4.77
CA LEU A 85 -3.06 3.46 4.72
C LEU A 85 -2.01 3.85 5.78
N MET A 86 -2.09 3.25 6.97
CA MET A 86 -1.07 3.42 8.01
C MET A 86 0.29 2.90 7.53
N GLN A 87 0.34 1.67 7.00
CA GLN A 87 1.60 1.04 6.56
C GLN A 87 2.24 1.80 5.38
N THR A 88 1.44 2.20 4.39
CA THR A 88 1.92 3.04 3.27
C THR A 88 2.44 4.39 3.74
N THR A 89 1.83 4.99 4.76
CA THR A 89 2.33 6.24 5.37
C THR A 89 3.66 6.03 6.09
N LEU A 90 3.81 4.94 6.85
CA LEU A 90 5.08 4.60 7.50
C LEU A 90 6.20 4.37 6.48
N ALA A 91 5.94 3.61 5.42
CA ALA A 91 6.87 3.39 4.32
C ALA A 91 7.30 4.72 3.67
N THR A 92 6.33 5.56 3.32
CA THR A 92 6.56 6.87 2.71
C THR A 92 7.43 7.77 3.60
N ASN A 93 7.15 7.82 4.90
CA ASN A 93 7.92 8.62 5.86
C ASN A 93 9.36 8.11 6.02
N LYS A 94 9.57 6.78 6.03
CA LYS A 94 10.92 6.20 6.08
C LYS A 94 11.72 6.55 4.83
N LEU A 95 11.12 6.43 3.65
CA LEU A 95 11.77 6.77 2.38
C LEU A 95 12.06 8.27 2.26
N LEU A 96 11.16 9.14 2.71
CA LEU A 96 11.41 10.58 2.77
C LEU A 96 12.60 10.92 3.68
N ARG A 97 12.72 10.26 4.84
CA ARG A 97 13.88 10.41 5.72
C ARG A 97 15.18 9.94 5.07
N ALA A 98 15.13 8.82 4.33
CA ALA A 98 16.28 8.33 3.56
C ALA A 98 16.68 9.33 2.47
N PHE A 99 15.70 9.88 1.73
CA PHE A 99 15.92 10.91 0.72
C PHE A 99 16.52 12.20 1.30
N SER A 100 15.99 12.68 2.44
CA SER A 100 16.56 13.85 3.10
C SER A 100 18.03 13.64 3.50
N LYS A 101 18.42 12.40 3.82
CA LYS A 101 19.80 12.06 4.17
C LYS A 101 20.70 11.92 2.95
N THR A 102 20.19 11.50 1.79
CA THR A 102 21.00 11.51 0.55
C THR A 102 21.37 12.94 0.14
N LEU A 103 20.45 13.89 0.27
CA LEU A 103 20.76 15.32 0.08
C LEU A 103 21.84 15.83 1.05
N MET A 104 21.93 15.24 2.25
CA MET A 104 23.00 15.56 3.20
C MET A 104 24.35 14.97 2.75
N LEU A 105 24.37 13.79 2.13
CA LEU A 105 25.59 13.20 1.57
C LEU A 105 26.23 14.09 0.49
N GLU A 106 25.42 14.75 -0.35
CA GLU A 106 25.94 15.70 -1.35
C GLU A 106 26.70 16.86 -0.70
N LYS A 107 26.21 17.36 0.44
CA LYS A 107 26.90 18.41 1.22
C LYS A 107 28.23 17.90 1.80
N PHE A 108 28.27 16.66 2.26
CA PHE A 108 29.51 16.03 2.70
C PHE A 108 30.51 15.86 1.54
N ASP A 109 30.04 15.43 0.37
CA ASP A 109 30.88 15.27 -0.82
C ASP A 109 31.46 16.61 -1.29
N LEU A 110 30.64 17.66 -1.29
CA LEU A 110 31.08 19.02 -1.56
C LEU A 110 32.12 19.49 -0.54
N ALA A 111 31.86 19.33 0.77
CA ALA A 111 32.79 19.72 1.82
C ALA A 111 34.14 18.98 1.68
N LEU A 112 34.11 17.68 1.41
CA LEU A 112 35.31 16.87 1.18
C LEU A 112 36.14 17.33 -0.02
N SER A 113 35.49 17.91 -1.06
CA SER A 113 36.19 18.46 -2.23
C SER A 113 37.04 19.70 -1.92
N TYR A 114 36.70 20.46 -0.88
CA TYR A 114 37.42 21.66 -0.45
C TYR A 114 38.43 21.40 0.68
N MET A 115 38.53 20.17 1.18
CA MET A 115 39.34 19.80 2.35
C MET A 115 40.68 19.13 1.97
N ASP A 116 41.33 19.57 0.90
CA ASP A 116 42.69 19.10 0.61
C ASP A 116 43.65 19.66 1.68
N GLN A 117 44.19 18.76 2.51
CA GLN A 117 45.09 19.00 3.65
C GLN A 117 44.44 19.42 4.99
N ASN A 118 43.10 19.39 5.12
CA ASN A 118 42.45 19.64 6.41
C ASN A 118 42.60 18.43 7.37
N PRO A 119 43.06 18.61 8.62
CA PRO A 119 43.23 17.52 9.59
C PRO A 119 41.90 16.82 9.94
N ASN A 120 40.76 17.49 9.79
CA ASN A 120 39.44 16.94 10.06
C ASN A 120 38.86 16.14 8.89
N LYS A 121 39.57 16.00 7.76
CA LYS A 121 39.06 15.33 6.55
C LYS A 121 38.59 13.90 6.82
N ASP A 122 39.30 13.17 7.67
CA ASP A 122 38.96 11.78 7.99
C ASP A 122 37.73 11.68 8.90
N LEU A 123 37.55 12.60 9.85
CA LEU A 123 36.33 12.70 10.65
C LEU A 123 35.10 12.99 9.77
N VAL A 124 35.23 13.87 8.78
CA VAL A 124 34.16 14.19 7.83
C VAL A 124 33.83 12.99 6.93
N ARG A 125 34.84 12.21 6.52
CA ARG A 125 34.63 10.95 5.78
C ARG A 125 33.90 9.91 6.62
N GLU A 126 34.27 9.77 7.89
CA GLU A 126 33.61 8.85 8.82
C GLU A 126 32.15 9.24 9.04
N ALA A 127 31.88 10.51 9.33
CA ALA A 127 30.52 11.03 9.48
C ALA A 127 29.67 10.78 8.21
N ARG A 128 30.23 11.04 7.02
CA ARG A 128 29.57 10.71 5.74
C ARG A 128 29.27 9.21 5.63
N GLY A 129 30.23 8.34 6.00
CA GLY A 129 30.04 6.88 6.01
C GLY A 129 28.88 6.46 6.93
N ASN A 130 28.80 7.05 8.12
CA ASN A 130 27.71 6.80 9.07
C ASN A 130 26.34 7.20 8.51
N VAL A 131 26.24 8.36 7.84
CA VAL A 131 25.00 8.78 7.17
C VAL A 131 24.63 7.80 6.04
N SER A 132 25.61 7.37 5.24
CA SER A 132 25.40 6.39 4.16
C SER A 132 24.85 5.07 4.69
N ASN A 133 25.45 4.54 5.76
CA ASN A 133 24.98 3.30 6.40
C ASN A 133 23.58 3.45 6.98
N ASN A 134 23.26 4.63 7.51
CA ASN A 134 21.94 4.88 8.07
C ASN A 134 20.84 4.98 7.00
N ILE A 135 21.15 5.54 5.83
CA ILE A 135 20.25 5.52 4.65
C ILE A 135 19.95 4.07 4.26
N LEU A 136 21.01 3.27 4.11
CA LEU A 136 20.92 1.85 3.76
C LEU A 136 20.01 1.09 4.74
N GLN A 137 20.26 1.21 6.05
CA GLN A 137 19.43 0.58 7.07
C GLN A 137 17.97 1.06 7.04
N THR A 138 17.74 2.34 6.74
CA THR A 138 16.38 2.89 6.61
C THR A 138 15.65 2.29 5.41
N MET A 139 16.32 2.13 4.27
CA MET A 139 15.75 1.50 3.08
C MET A 139 15.43 0.03 3.29
N VAL A 140 16.37 -0.73 3.86
CA VAL A 140 16.17 -2.15 4.23
C VAL A 140 15.00 -2.28 5.20
N SER A 141 14.94 -1.41 6.23
CA SER A 141 13.79 -1.42 7.15
C SER A 141 12.48 -1.15 6.41
N ALA A 142 12.41 -0.15 5.54
CA ALA A 142 11.20 0.16 4.78
C ALA A 142 10.71 -1.03 3.94
N GLU A 143 11.62 -1.76 3.29
CA GLU A 143 11.31 -2.96 2.52
C GLU A 143 10.79 -4.11 3.41
N TYR A 144 11.59 -4.52 4.40
CA TYR A 144 11.32 -5.75 5.16
C TYR A 144 10.17 -5.63 6.16
N THR A 145 9.92 -4.42 6.67
CA THR A 145 8.84 -4.17 7.64
C THR A 145 7.58 -3.70 6.94
N GLU A 146 7.64 -2.59 6.21
CA GLU A 146 6.40 -1.92 5.79
C GLU A 146 5.86 -2.45 4.48
N ILE A 147 6.71 -2.65 3.46
CA ILE A 147 6.26 -3.23 2.18
C ILE A 147 5.75 -4.67 2.39
N ARG A 148 6.38 -5.44 3.26
CA ARG A 148 5.92 -6.80 3.61
C ARG A 148 4.61 -6.77 4.39
N ALA A 149 4.43 -5.85 5.33
CA ALA A 149 3.16 -5.66 6.02
C ALA A 149 2.05 -5.29 5.04
N ILE A 150 2.31 -4.39 4.08
CA ILE A 150 1.38 -4.05 2.98
C ILE A 150 0.95 -5.31 2.22
N GLN A 151 1.88 -6.21 1.87
CA GLN A 151 1.55 -7.47 1.20
C GLN A 151 0.64 -8.37 2.05
N HIS A 152 0.86 -8.46 3.35
CA HIS A 152 -0.03 -9.22 4.25
C HIS A 152 -1.45 -8.64 4.28
N VAL A 153 -1.56 -7.31 4.30
CA VAL A 153 -2.85 -6.61 4.25
C VAL A 153 -3.57 -6.88 2.92
N HIS A 154 -2.85 -6.93 1.79
CA HIS A 154 -3.43 -7.30 0.49
C HIS A 154 -4.10 -8.68 0.53
N HIS A 155 -3.44 -9.69 1.11
CA HIS A 155 -4.02 -11.03 1.21
C HIS A 155 -5.36 -11.05 1.97
N ARG A 156 -5.46 -10.24 3.03
CA ARG A 156 -6.72 -10.07 3.77
C ARG A 156 -7.79 -9.39 2.94
N LEU A 157 -7.45 -8.33 2.20
CA LEU A 157 -8.39 -7.66 1.29
C LEU A 157 -8.89 -8.58 0.19
N VAL A 158 -8.02 -9.41 -0.40
CA VAL A 158 -8.42 -10.43 -1.38
C VAL A 158 -9.40 -11.43 -0.77
N HIS A 159 -9.16 -11.87 0.46
CA HIS A 159 -10.06 -12.79 1.15
C HIS A 159 -11.43 -12.14 1.46
N LEU A 160 -11.43 -10.88 1.91
CA LEU A 160 -12.66 -10.14 2.17
C LEU A 160 -13.45 -9.89 0.87
N SER A 161 -12.78 -9.57 -0.24
CA SER A 161 -13.43 -9.43 -1.55
C SER A 161 -14.11 -10.73 -1.96
N LYS A 162 -13.40 -11.88 -1.88
CA LYS A 162 -13.98 -13.19 -2.17
C LYS A 162 -15.21 -13.51 -1.29
N ARG A 163 -15.17 -13.14 -0.01
CA ARG A 163 -16.33 -13.29 0.89
C ARG A 163 -17.50 -12.43 0.44
N MET A 164 -17.24 -11.17 0.05
CA MET A 164 -18.29 -10.28 -0.46
C MET A 164 -18.91 -10.82 -1.76
N TRP A 165 -18.10 -11.36 -2.67
CA TRP A 165 -18.57 -12.04 -3.87
C TRP A 165 -19.52 -13.19 -3.57
N VAL A 166 -19.16 -14.06 -2.63
CA VAL A 166 -20.04 -15.18 -2.22
C VAL A 166 -21.36 -14.66 -1.63
N THR A 167 -21.31 -13.62 -0.79
CA THR A 167 -22.51 -12.96 -0.26
C THR A 167 -23.41 -12.45 -1.41
N VAL A 168 -22.85 -11.72 -2.37
CA VAL A 168 -23.60 -11.16 -3.52
C VAL A 168 -24.23 -12.26 -4.37
N VAL A 169 -23.50 -13.34 -4.67
CA VAL A 169 -24.02 -14.47 -5.45
C VAL A 169 -25.17 -15.16 -4.71
N ASN A 170 -25.01 -15.45 -3.41
CA ASN A 170 -26.04 -16.09 -2.61
C ASN A 170 -27.31 -15.25 -2.51
N LEU A 171 -27.15 -13.94 -2.28
CA LEU A 171 -28.26 -13.01 -2.22
C LEU A 171 -28.95 -12.87 -3.58
N ARG A 172 -28.20 -12.80 -4.69
CA ARG A 172 -28.77 -12.79 -6.05
C ARG A 172 -29.63 -14.02 -6.32
N MET A 173 -29.14 -15.20 -5.94
CA MET A 173 -29.88 -16.46 -6.12
C MET A 173 -31.14 -16.52 -5.27
N ALA A 174 -31.09 -16.00 -4.04
CA ALA A 174 -32.26 -15.90 -3.19
C ALA A 174 -33.28 -14.88 -3.72
N GLY A 175 -32.80 -13.77 -4.30
CA GLY A 175 -33.63 -12.71 -4.88
C GLY A 175 -34.47 -13.14 -6.08
N ARG A 176 -34.04 -14.16 -6.85
CA ARG A 176 -34.80 -14.70 -7.99
C ARG A 176 -36.10 -15.42 -7.60
N ASN A 177 -36.28 -15.74 -6.32
CA ASN A 177 -37.50 -16.36 -5.81
C ASN A 177 -38.48 -15.32 -5.23
N LEU A 178 -38.17 -14.03 -5.35
CA LEU A 178 -39.04 -12.93 -4.89
C LEU A 178 -40.23 -12.73 -5.82
N ARG A 179 -41.24 -11.99 -5.35
CA ARG A 179 -42.33 -11.54 -6.22
C ARG A 179 -41.79 -10.51 -7.23
N PRO A 180 -42.41 -10.35 -8.41
CA PRO A 180 -41.87 -9.47 -9.47
C PRO A 180 -41.61 -8.02 -9.04
N ASP A 181 -42.47 -7.45 -8.21
CA ASP A 181 -42.35 -6.10 -7.66
C ASP A 181 -41.20 -5.96 -6.64
N GLU A 182 -40.93 -7.02 -5.88
CA GLU A 182 -39.81 -7.07 -4.93
C GLU A 182 -38.49 -7.34 -5.66
N GLU A 183 -38.51 -8.25 -6.64
CA GLU A 183 -37.37 -8.60 -7.48
C GLU A 183 -36.85 -7.39 -8.26
N THR A 184 -37.76 -6.60 -8.85
CA THR A 184 -37.42 -5.36 -9.59
C THR A 184 -36.78 -4.29 -8.71
N GLN A 185 -36.99 -4.32 -7.39
CA GLN A 185 -36.31 -3.42 -6.45
C GLN A 185 -35.01 -4.01 -5.90
N PHE A 186 -34.95 -5.33 -5.70
CA PHE A 186 -33.82 -6.00 -5.07
C PHE A 186 -32.64 -6.24 -6.03
N LEU A 187 -32.91 -6.76 -7.24
CA LEU A 187 -31.86 -7.13 -8.18
C LEU A 187 -30.97 -5.96 -8.61
N PRO A 188 -31.48 -4.74 -8.89
CA PRO A 188 -30.63 -3.62 -9.26
C PRO A 188 -29.60 -3.25 -8.20
N ILE A 189 -29.96 -3.36 -6.91
CA ILE A 189 -29.03 -3.11 -5.80
C ILE A 189 -27.91 -4.14 -5.81
N ILE A 190 -28.26 -5.42 -5.92
CA ILE A 190 -27.28 -6.51 -5.98
C ILE A 190 -26.37 -6.36 -7.21
N GLU A 191 -26.90 -5.94 -8.35
CA GLU A 191 -26.11 -5.70 -9.56
C GLU A 191 -25.18 -4.50 -9.44
N ALA A 192 -25.60 -3.44 -8.73
CA ALA A 192 -24.73 -2.31 -8.42
C ALA A 192 -23.56 -2.73 -7.50
N ILE A 193 -23.84 -3.52 -6.46
CA ILE A 193 -22.78 -4.06 -5.57
C ILE A 193 -21.84 -4.96 -6.35
N HIS A 194 -22.38 -5.83 -7.21
CA HIS A 194 -21.61 -6.73 -8.07
C HIS A 194 -20.63 -5.95 -8.96
N LYS A 195 -21.09 -4.90 -9.64
CA LYS A 195 -20.24 -4.04 -10.48
C LYS A 195 -19.20 -3.26 -9.65
N GLY A 196 -19.58 -2.82 -8.44
CA GLY A 196 -18.65 -2.20 -7.51
C GLY A 196 -17.53 -3.16 -7.09
N LEU A 197 -17.84 -4.45 -6.90
CA LEU A 197 -16.82 -5.47 -6.60
C LEU A 197 -15.88 -5.74 -7.75
N GLU A 198 -16.35 -5.77 -9.00
CA GLU A 198 -15.48 -5.85 -10.17
C GLU A 198 -14.47 -4.68 -10.20
N THR A 199 -14.95 -3.48 -9.88
CA THR A 199 -14.10 -2.27 -9.80
C THR A 199 -13.10 -2.38 -8.65
N PHE A 200 -13.55 -2.82 -7.47
CA PHE A 200 -12.70 -3.03 -6.30
C PHE A 200 -11.59 -4.05 -6.58
N ASP A 201 -11.91 -5.18 -7.22
CA ASP A 201 -10.91 -6.20 -7.54
C ASP A 201 -9.89 -5.72 -8.57
N ALA A 202 -10.33 -4.95 -9.57
CA ALA A 202 -9.41 -4.35 -10.54
C ALA A 202 -8.45 -3.37 -9.86
N GLU A 203 -8.95 -2.50 -8.98
CA GLU A 203 -8.12 -1.58 -8.20
C GLU A 203 -7.19 -2.30 -7.22
N LEU A 204 -7.65 -3.41 -6.62
CA LEU A 204 -6.87 -4.22 -5.69
C LEU A 204 -5.74 -4.97 -6.43
N ALA A 205 -6.02 -5.50 -7.62
CA ALA A 205 -5.00 -6.11 -8.47
C ALA A 205 -3.94 -5.11 -8.90
N ASP A 206 -4.36 -3.90 -9.29
CA ASP A 206 -3.46 -2.79 -9.61
C ASP A 206 -2.59 -2.41 -8.40
N LEU A 207 -3.18 -2.29 -7.20
CA LEU A 207 -2.43 -2.04 -5.96
C LEU A 207 -1.41 -3.15 -5.67
N ILE A 208 -1.79 -4.43 -5.78
CA ILE A 208 -0.90 -5.57 -5.58
C ILE A 208 0.27 -5.53 -6.56
N SER A 209 -0.01 -5.25 -7.83
CA SER A 209 1.01 -5.13 -8.88
C SER A 209 2.03 -4.03 -8.55
N ALA A 210 1.56 -2.83 -8.19
CA ALA A 210 2.46 -1.74 -7.82
C ALA A 210 3.29 -2.04 -6.56
N THR A 211 2.71 -2.67 -5.54
CA THR A 211 3.49 -3.05 -4.35
C THR A 211 4.59 -4.06 -4.70
N ASN A 212 4.32 -4.99 -5.62
CA ASN A 212 5.33 -5.93 -6.09
C ASN A 212 6.44 -5.24 -6.88
N LEU A 213 6.11 -4.22 -7.70
CA LEU A 213 7.12 -3.42 -8.40
C LEU A 213 8.02 -2.67 -7.41
N VAL A 214 7.44 -2.03 -6.38
CA VAL A 214 8.20 -1.36 -5.32
C VAL A 214 9.11 -2.35 -4.59
N LYS A 215 8.61 -3.54 -4.26
CA LYS A 215 9.40 -4.60 -3.62
C LYS A 215 10.56 -5.04 -4.52
N VAL A 216 10.31 -5.37 -5.78
CA VAL A 216 11.34 -5.84 -6.71
C VAL A 216 12.42 -4.78 -6.88
N ALA A 217 12.04 -3.51 -6.96
CA ALA A 217 13.00 -2.45 -7.14
C ALA A 217 13.85 -2.25 -5.86
N LEU A 218 13.24 -2.31 -4.67
CA LEU A 218 13.99 -2.31 -3.39
C LEU A 218 14.93 -3.54 -3.26
N HIS A 219 14.48 -4.72 -3.65
CA HIS A 219 15.23 -5.98 -3.54
C HIS A 219 16.30 -6.17 -4.63
N GLY A 220 16.06 -5.62 -5.82
CA GLY A 220 16.94 -5.69 -6.99
C GLY A 220 18.12 -4.72 -6.92
N GLN A 221 18.17 -3.88 -5.89
CA GLN A 221 19.42 -3.24 -5.49
C GLN A 221 20.27 -4.30 -4.79
N GLU A 222 21.51 -4.48 -5.23
CA GLU A 222 22.53 -5.31 -4.59
C GLU A 222 22.83 -4.81 -3.16
N PHE A 223 21.89 -4.99 -2.25
CA PHE A 223 22.13 -4.96 -0.82
C PHE A 223 22.75 -6.28 -0.36
N SER A 224 22.71 -7.32 -1.19
CA SER A 224 23.36 -8.62 -0.96
C SER A 224 24.88 -8.49 -0.76
N GLY A 225 25.57 -7.68 -1.56
CA GLY A 225 27.02 -7.47 -1.45
C GLY A 225 27.45 -6.59 -0.27
N GLN A 226 26.55 -5.77 0.28
CA GLN A 226 26.78 -4.96 1.49
C GLN A 226 26.27 -5.64 2.78
N GLN A 227 25.33 -6.59 2.67
CA GLN A 227 24.84 -7.45 3.75
C GLN A 227 25.91 -8.41 4.28
N GLU A 228 26.73 -9.02 3.41
CA GLU A 228 27.83 -9.90 3.86
C GLU A 228 28.88 -9.14 4.68
N ALA A 229 29.11 -7.86 4.37
CA ALA A 229 30.05 -7.02 5.12
C ALA A 229 29.51 -6.54 6.47
N LEU A 230 28.18 -6.49 6.64
CA LEU A 230 27.52 -6.07 7.89
C LEU A 230 27.25 -7.23 8.86
N HIS A 231 27.17 -8.47 8.35
CA HIS A 231 27.05 -9.68 9.17
C HIS A 231 28.40 -10.35 9.49
N ALA A 232 29.49 -9.95 8.82
CA ALA A 232 30.84 -10.44 9.09
C ALA A 232 31.69 -9.52 10.00
N ALA A 233 31.08 -8.47 10.58
CA ALA A 233 31.67 -7.57 11.57
C ALA A 233 30.93 -7.71 12.91
#